data_AF-A0AAN8R1N6-F1
#
_entry.id   AF-A0AAN8R1N6-F1
#
_cell.length_a   1.000
_cell.length_b   1.000
_cell.length_c   1.000
_cell.angle_alpha   90.00
_cell.angle_beta   90.00
_cell.angle_gamma   90.00
#
_symmetry.space_group_name_H-M   'P 1'
#
loop_
_entity.id
_entity.type
_entity.pdbx_description
1 polymer ?
#
loop_
_entity_poly.entity_id
_entity_poly.type
_entity_poly.pdbx_seq_one_letter_code
_entity_poly.pdbx_strand_id
1 'polypeptide(L)'
;MFLQEVASASPAVPLYYYHIPAVTGVNLLSRDVLEGIEKQIPSFQGLKFSDLMDFGQCVSYSPSHWSLLYSIDEQLLGALAIGANGAVGSTYNYLGGGVNRLLSSFDKGYLPKARTLQFQVQDILCYAIKLGFDLAVNKQLMSEVSGLALGPPLLPCPQPKALSIAQRLQQILGDPLTRRKHPSLESAALPLSQAVLWGEVSLCQACCAVWHH
;
A
#
# COMPACT_ATOMS: atom_id res chain seq x y z
N MET A 1 10.51 -0.74 24.36
CA MET A 1 9.86 0.26 25.23
C MET A 1 8.75 1.01 24.50
N PHE A 2 9.03 1.92 23.54
CA PHE A 2 7.97 2.72 22.88
C PHE A 2 6.82 1.90 22.26
N LEU A 3 7.13 0.90 21.42
CA LEU A 3 6.09 0.07 20.78
C LEU A 3 5.25 -0.72 21.79
N GLN A 4 5.83 -1.11 22.93
CA GLN A 4 5.12 -1.83 23.99
C GLN A 4 4.13 -0.93 24.70
N GLU A 5 4.51 0.32 24.98
CA GLU A 5 3.60 1.30 25.57
C GLU A 5 2.40 1.54 24.66
N VAL A 6 2.64 1.78 23.36
CA VAL A 6 1.57 1.94 22.36
C VAL A 6 0.65 0.72 22.31
N ALA A 7 1.21 -0.49 22.26
CA ALA A 7 0.41 -1.71 22.23
C ALA A 7 -0.38 -1.95 23.52
N SER A 8 0.17 -1.57 24.67
CA SER A 8 -0.50 -1.73 25.98
C SER A 8 -1.75 -0.86 26.12
N ALA A 9 -1.85 0.24 25.39
CA ALA A 9 -3.06 1.06 25.33
C ALA A 9 -4.23 0.37 24.59
N SER A 10 -3.93 -0.62 23.75
CA SER A 10 -4.95 -1.41 23.03
C SER A 10 -4.50 -2.86 22.80
N PRO A 11 -4.45 -3.69 23.86
CA PRO A 11 -3.82 -5.01 23.80
C PRO A 11 -4.60 -6.02 22.95
N ALA A 12 -5.86 -5.75 22.64
CA ALA A 12 -6.69 -6.58 21.77
C ALA A 12 -6.56 -6.23 20.28
N VAL A 13 -5.92 -5.09 19.95
CA VAL A 13 -5.79 -4.62 18.56
C VAL A 13 -4.45 -5.10 17.99
N PRO A 14 -4.44 -5.74 16.81
CA PRO A 14 -3.23 -6.09 16.08
C PRO A 14 -2.27 -4.90 15.92
N LEU A 15 -1.03 -5.04 16.40
CA LEU A 15 0.03 -4.07 16.16
C LEU A 15 0.81 -4.46 14.89
N TYR A 16 1.00 -3.49 14.01
CA TYR A 16 1.90 -3.60 12.85
C TYR A 16 3.04 -2.61 12.98
N TYR A 17 4.27 -3.06 12.77
CA TYR A 17 5.43 -2.17 12.73
C TYR A 17 5.53 -1.50 11.35
N TYR A 18 5.51 -0.18 11.32
CA TYR A 18 5.70 0.59 10.09
C TYR A 18 7.14 1.11 9.99
N HIS A 19 7.92 0.50 9.11
CA HIS A 19 9.30 0.89 8.85
C HIS A 19 9.40 1.77 7.59
N ILE A 20 9.83 3.03 7.78
CA ILE A 20 9.97 4.02 6.70
C ILE A 20 11.15 4.99 6.97
N PRO A 21 12.40 4.50 6.92
CA PRO A 21 13.59 5.25 7.34
C PRO A 21 13.80 6.54 6.53
N ALA A 22 13.40 6.53 5.25
CA ALA A 22 13.47 7.71 4.38
C ALA A 22 12.67 8.92 4.91
N VAL A 23 11.64 8.68 5.74
CA VAL A 23 10.81 9.73 6.34
C VAL A 23 11.17 9.96 7.80
N THR A 24 11.40 8.89 8.58
CA THR A 24 11.64 9.00 10.03
C THR A 24 13.08 9.30 10.39
N GLY A 25 14.04 9.01 9.50
CA GLY A 25 15.48 9.05 9.80
C GLY A 25 15.95 7.93 10.73
N VAL A 26 15.06 7.02 11.16
CA VAL A 26 15.38 5.91 12.06
C VAL A 26 15.84 4.71 11.25
N ASN A 27 17.16 4.57 11.10
CA ASN A 27 17.81 3.51 10.33
C ASN A 27 18.16 2.30 11.22
N LEU A 28 17.15 1.58 11.68
CA LEU A 28 17.31 0.30 12.37
C LEU A 28 16.99 -0.84 11.41
N LEU A 29 17.74 -1.93 11.45
CA LEU A 29 17.34 -3.15 10.73
C LEU A 29 16.06 -3.68 11.36
N SER A 30 15.05 -3.99 10.55
CA SER A 30 13.77 -4.49 11.07
C SER A 30 13.95 -5.83 11.77
N ARG A 31 14.90 -6.66 11.33
CA ARG A 31 15.28 -7.86 12.07
C ARG A 31 15.57 -7.60 13.54
N ASP A 32 16.38 -6.59 13.84
CA ASP A 32 16.81 -6.31 15.21
C ASP A 32 15.65 -5.78 16.06
N VAL A 33 14.69 -5.09 15.44
CA VAL A 33 13.48 -4.60 16.11
C VAL A 33 12.50 -5.74 16.41
N LEU A 34 12.41 -6.72 15.50
CA LEU A 34 11.39 -7.76 15.52
C LEU A 34 11.80 -9.02 16.27
N GLU A 35 13.10 -9.19 16.57
CA GLU A 35 13.59 -10.34 17.30
C GLU A 35 12.93 -10.47 18.69
N GLY A 36 12.16 -11.55 18.88
CA GLY A 36 11.45 -11.81 20.12
C GLY A 36 10.32 -10.81 20.44
N ILE A 37 9.86 -10.03 19.46
CA ILE A 37 8.89 -8.95 19.67
C ILE A 37 7.57 -9.44 20.28
N GLU A 38 7.10 -10.65 19.97
CA GLU A 38 5.85 -11.19 20.51
C GLU A 38 5.89 -11.43 22.02
N LYS A 39 7.07 -11.73 22.58
CA LYS A 39 7.24 -11.87 24.04
C LYS A 39 7.01 -10.54 24.76
N GLN A 40 7.26 -9.45 24.04
CA GLN A 40 7.12 -8.08 24.52
C GLN A 40 5.75 -7.49 24.16
N ILE A 41 5.21 -7.87 23.02
CA ILE A 41 3.98 -7.36 22.41
C ILE A 41 3.18 -8.54 21.86
N PRO A 42 2.34 -9.20 22.69
CA PRO A 42 1.55 -10.36 22.25
C PRO A 42 0.56 -10.04 21.12
N SER A 43 0.18 -8.78 20.95
CA SER A 43 -0.72 -8.33 19.88
C SER A 43 -0.02 -8.04 18.55
N PHE A 44 1.30 -8.25 18.46
CA PHE A 44 2.06 -8.02 17.22
C PHE A 44 1.60 -8.99 16.12
N GLN A 45 1.38 -8.47 14.91
CA GLN A 45 0.86 -9.26 13.78
C GLN A 45 1.61 -9.05 12.46
N GLY A 46 2.58 -8.15 12.40
CA GLY A 46 3.40 -8.03 11.19
C GLY A 46 4.01 -6.66 10.96
N LEU A 47 4.42 -6.42 9.73
CA LEU A 47 5.12 -5.21 9.36
C LEU A 47 4.76 -4.70 7.97
N LYS A 48 4.95 -3.38 7.83
CA LYS A 48 4.92 -2.65 6.57
C LYS A 48 6.32 -2.12 6.28
N PHE A 49 6.91 -2.49 5.15
CA PHE A 49 8.34 -2.27 4.87
C PHE A 49 8.63 -1.75 3.45
N SER A 50 9.77 -1.08 3.27
CA SER A 50 10.12 -0.36 2.02
C SER A 50 11.49 -0.68 1.40
N ASP A 51 12.34 -1.52 2.00
CA ASP A 51 13.62 -1.98 1.41
C ASP A 51 13.57 -3.50 1.11
N LEU A 52 14.07 -3.94 -0.05
CA LEU A 52 13.87 -5.34 -0.46
C LEU A 52 14.82 -6.31 0.28
N MET A 53 16.01 -5.86 0.65
CA MET A 53 17.02 -6.70 1.29
C MET A 53 16.63 -7.02 2.74
N ASP A 54 16.32 -6.00 3.53
CA ASP A 54 15.90 -6.19 4.93
C ASP A 54 14.50 -6.84 5.00
N PHE A 55 13.62 -6.57 4.03
CA PHE A 55 12.36 -7.32 3.90
C PHE A 55 12.60 -8.82 3.71
N GLY A 56 13.51 -9.21 2.81
CA GLY A 56 13.84 -10.61 2.59
C GLY A 56 14.40 -11.30 3.84
N GLN A 57 15.18 -10.58 4.65
CA GLN A 57 15.58 -11.07 5.96
C GLN A 57 14.36 -11.30 6.85
N CYS A 58 13.43 -10.33 6.94
CA CYS A 58 12.18 -10.48 7.68
C CYS A 58 11.39 -11.71 7.24
N VAL A 59 11.19 -11.92 5.93
CA VAL A 59 10.50 -13.09 5.41
C VAL A 59 11.16 -14.40 5.86
N SER A 60 12.50 -14.47 5.87
CA SER A 60 13.24 -15.70 6.16
C SER A 60 13.07 -16.24 7.58
N TYR A 61 12.76 -15.39 8.57
CA TYR A 61 12.63 -15.81 9.98
C TYR A 61 11.23 -15.56 10.58
N SER A 62 10.37 -14.81 9.88
CA SER A 62 9.04 -14.48 10.40
C SER A 62 8.17 -15.74 10.47
N PRO A 63 7.41 -15.92 11.57
CA PRO A 63 6.45 -17.00 11.67
C PRO A 63 5.31 -16.79 10.66
N SER A 64 4.68 -17.87 10.22
CA SER A 64 3.70 -17.86 9.14
C SER A 64 2.41 -17.08 9.42
N HIS A 65 2.12 -16.78 10.69
CA HIS A 65 0.94 -15.98 11.06
C HIS A 65 1.18 -14.47 10.98
N TRP A 66 2.43 -14.03 10.78
CA TRP A 66 2.70 -12.62 10.51
C TRP A 66 2.29 -12.22 9.11
N SER A 67 1.85 -10.98 8.98
CA SER A 67 1.54 -10.34 7.70
C SER A 67 2.67 -9.39 7.30
N LEU A 68 3.45 -9.80 6.30
CA LEU A 68 4.58 -9.07 5.74
C LEU A 68 4.14 -8.28 4.51
N LEU A 69 3.99 -6.97 4.67
CA LEU A 69 3.41 -6.08 3.68
C LEU A 69 4.47 -5.16 3.08
N TYR A 70 4.57 -5.16 1.76
CA TYR A 70 5.56 -4.33 1.05
C TYR A 70 4.97 -2.97 0.63
N SER A 71 5.80 -1.93 0.59
CA SER A 71 5.34 -0.54 0.44
C SER A 71 5.85 0.18 -0.81
N ILE A 72 6.66 -0.47 -1.63
CA ILE A 72 7.16 0.10 -2.89
C ILE A 72 6.36 -0.49 -4.06
N ASP A 73 5.33 0.24 -4.46
CA ASP A 73 4.30 -0.20 -5.41
C ASP A 73 4.91 -0.55 -6.78
N GLU A 74 5.91 0.20 -7.23
CA GLU A 74 6.65 -0.03 -8.47
C GLU A 74 7.56 -1.28 -8.44
N GLN A 75 7.73 -1.92 -7.28
CA GLN A 75 8.57 -3.11 -7.09
C GLN A 75 7.80 -4.31 -6.51
N LEU A 76 6.47 -4.23 -6.42
CA LEU A 76 5.62 -5.24 -5.77
C LEU A 76 5.88 -6.67 -6.25
N LEU A 77 5.96 -6.92 -7.56
CA LEU A 77 6.20 -8.27 -8.09
C LEU A 77 7.50 -8.90 -7.57
N GLY A 78 8.55 -8.10 -7.36
CA GLY A 78 9.80 -8.57 -6.76
C GLY A 78 9.62 -8.98 -5.31
N ALA A 79 8.86 -8.18 -4.54
CA ALA A 79 8.53 -8.50 -3.15
C ALA A 79 7.68 -9.77 -3.03
N LEU A 80 6.70 -9.96 -3.91
CA LEU A 80 5.91 -11.19 -3.97
C LEU A 80 6.79 -12.42 -4.23
N ALA A 81 7.75 -12.31 -5.15
CA ALA A 81 8.67 -13.40 -5.47
C ALA A 81 9.55 -13.83 -4.28
N ILE A 82 9.81 -12.94 -3.33
CA ILE A 82 10.58 -13.24 -2.11
C ILE A 82 9.69 -13.52 -0.89
N GLY A 83 8.36 -13.60 -1.06
CA GLY A 83 7.43 -14.05 -0.03
C GLY A 83 6.63 -12.95 0.68
N ALA A 84 6.47 -11.77 0.09
CA ALA A 84 5.51 -10.79 0.60
C ALA A 84 4.08 -11.37 0.61
N ASN A 85 3.36 -11.14 1.71
CA ASN A 85 1.96 -11.52 1.81
C ASN A 85 1.10 -10.55 1.00
N GLY A 86 1.44 -9.27 0.99
CA GLY A 86 0.68 -8.27 0.27
C GLY A 86 1.39 -6.94 0.21
N ALA A 87 0.61 -5.88 0.05
CA ALA A 87 1.17 -4.55 -0.10
C ALA A 87 0.30 -3.47 0.54
N VAL A 88 0.96 -2.40 0.99
CA VAL A 88 0.31 -1.19 1.49
C VAL A 88 0.98 0.03 0.87
N GLY A 89 0.21 0.73 0.04
CA GLY A 89 0.71 1.77 -0.84
C GLY A 89 -0.38 2.77 -1.15
N SER A 90 0.03 4.01 -1.40
CA SER A 90 -0.91 5.10 -1.66
C SER A 90 -1.54 5.01 -3.04
N THR A 91 -0.87 4.34 -3.99
CA THR A 91 -1.33 4.27 -5.38
C THR A 91 -2.51 3.31 -5.55
N TYR A 92 -2.71 2.38 -4.60
CA TYR A 92 -3.78 1.38 -4.65
C TYR A 92 -5.18 1.99 -4.58
N ASN A 93 -5.30 3.23 -4.08
CA ASN A 93 -6.55 3.98 -4.09
C ASN A 93 -7.16 4.12 -5.51
N TYR A 94 -6.32 4.16 -6.54
CA TYR A 94 -6.75 4.29 -7.94
C TYR A 94 -6.10 3.27 -8.89
N LEU A 95 -5.09 2.51 -8.45
CA LEU A 95 -4.49 1.39 -9.18
C LEU A 95 -4.94 0.01 -8.67
N GLY A 96 -5.78 -0.06 -7.64
CA GLY A 96 -6.15 -1.32 -6.98
C GLY A 96 -6.68 -2.40 -7.94
N GLY A 97 -7.46 -2.02 -8.96
CA GLY A 97 -7.93 -2.96 -9.98
C GLY A 97 -6.80 -3.58 -10.82
N GLY A 98 -5.77 -2.80 -11.18
CA GLY A 98 -4.60 -3.28 -11.90
C GLY A 98 -3.70 -4.16 -11.03
N VAL A 99 -3.49 -3.75 -9.77
CA VAL A 99 -2.67 -4.47 -8.80
C VAL A 99 -3.31 -5.79 -8.37
N ASN A 100 -4.63 -5.85 -8.18
CA ASN A 100 -5.33 -7.11 -7.90
C ASN A 100 -5.20 -8.12 -9.06
N ARG A 101 -5.18 -7.64 -10.31
CA ARG A 101 -4.90 -8.51 -11.47
C ARG A 101 -3.46 -9.03 -11.46
N LEU A 102 -2.52 -8.23 -10.98
CA LEU A 102 -1.11 -8.61 -10.83
C LEU A 102 -1.01 -9.73 -9.79
N LEU A 103 -1.55 -9.51 -8.59
CA LEU A 103 -1.58 -10.50 -7.50
C LEU A 103 -2.20 -11.81 -7.97
N SER A 104 -3.43 -11.76 -8.51
CA SER A 104 -4.10 -12.96 -9.02
C SER A 104 -3.33 -13.68 -10.13
N SER A 105 -2.57 -12.96 -10.96
CA SER A 105 -1.73 -13.58 -12.00
C SER A 105 -0.50 -14.25 -11.40
N PHE A 106 0.10 -13.64 -10.37
CA PHE A 106 1.22 -14.22 -9.63
C PHE A 106 0.80 -15.50 -8.91
N ASP A 107 -0.32 -15.48 -8.19
CA ASP A 107 -0.82 -16.63 -7.41
C ASP A 107 -1.17 -17.84 -8.30
N LYS A 108 -1.60 -17.57 -9.54
CA LYS A 108 -1.86 -18.61 -10.55
C LYS A 108 -0.60 -19.11 -11.26
N GLY A 109 0.58 -18.61 -10.90
CA GLY A 109 1.85 -18.94 -11.55
C GLY A 109 2.04 -18.30 -12.93
N TYR A 110 1.18 -17.37 -13.34
CA TYR A 110 1.26 -16.69 -14.64
C TYR A 110 2.22 -15.50 -14.61
N LEU A 111 3.50 -15.80 -14.35
CA LEU A 111 4.54 -14.79 -14.19
C LEU A 111 4.69 -13.83 -15.39
N PRO A 112 4.61 -14.25 -16.67
CA PRO A 112 4.68 -13.31 -17.79
C PRO A 112 3.59 -12.24 -17.74
N LYS A 113 2.36 -12.63 -17.36
CA LYS A 113 1.23 -11.71 -17.24
C LYS A 113 1.38 -10.78 -16.03
N ALA A 114 1.81 -11.31 -14.88
CA ALA A 114 2.10 -10.50 -13.70
C ALA A 114 3.18 -9.44 -14.01
N ARG A 115 4.22 -9.81 -14.77
CA ARG A 115 5.27 -8.91 -15.22
C ARG A 115 4.76 -7.79 -16.12
N THR A 116 3.92 -8.12 -17.11
CA THR A 116 3.28 -7.10 -17.96
C THR A 116 2.48 -6.10 -17.11
N LEU A 117 1.72 -6.58 -16.13
CA LEU A 117 0.95 -5.71 -15.23
C LEU A 117 1.85 -4.85 -14.34
N GLN A 118 2.95 -5.40 -13.80
CA GLN A 118 3.94 -4.61 -13.05
C GLN A 118 4.54 -3.50 -13.91
N PHE A 119 4.88 -3.79 -15.17
CA PHE A 119 5.44 -2.80 -16.09
C PHE A 119 4.46 -1.68 -16.43
N GLN A 120 3.16 -1.97 -16.49
CA GLN A 120 2.13 -0.94 -16.64
C GLN A 120 2.08 -0.01 -15.42
N VAL A 121 2.14 -0.57 -14.21
CA VAL A 121 2.22 0.22 -12.97
C VAL A 121 3.49 1.08 -12.96
N GLN A 122 4.64 0.48 -13.29
CA GLN A 122 5.91 1.20 -13.38
C GLN A 122 5.88 2.33 -14.39
N ASP A 123 5.30 2.15 -15.58
CA ASP A 123 5.21 3.23 -16.58
C ASP A 123 4.44 4.44 -16.02
N ILE A 124 3.28 4.21 -15.38
CA ILE A 124 2.47 5.26 -14.75
C ILE A 124 3.26 5.95 -13.64
N LEU A 125 3.90 5.20 -12.74
CA LEU A 125 4.62 5.77 -11.60
C LEU A 125 5.90 6.48 -12.03
N CYS A 126 6.66 5.95 -12.98
CA CYS A 126 7.81 6.64 -13.56
C CYS A 126 7.39 7.97 -14.22
N TYR A 127 6.26 7.99 -14.92
CA TYR A 127 5.71 9.23 -15.48
C TYR A 127 5.32 10.22 -14.37
N ALA A 128 4.62 9.77 -13.34
CA ALA A 128 4.23 10.61 -12.22
C ALA A 128 5.45 11.19 -11.48
N ILE A 129 6.43 10.36 -11.14
CA ILE A 129 7.66 10.75 -10.43
C ILE A 129 8.42 11.83 -11.20
N LYS A 130 8.52 11.71 -12.54
CA LYS A 130 9.15 12.74 -13.40
C LYS A 130 8.47 14.11 -13.30
N LEU A 131 7.17 14.16 -13.00
CA LEU A 131 6.42 15.40 -12.82
C LEU A 131 6.49 15.95 -11.38
N GLY A 132 7.13 15.22 -10.46
CA GLY A 132 7.12 15.49 -9.03
C GLY A 132 5.86 14.94 -8.37
N PHE A 133 5.92 13.68 -7.93
CA PHE A 133 4.80 12.95 -7.35
C PHE A 133 4.85 12.95 -5.83
N ASP A 134 4.31 14.01 -5.23
CA ASP A 134 4.18 14.16 -3.79
C ASP A 134 2.77 13.81 -3.28
N LEU A 135 2.53 13.96 -1.97
CA LEU A 135 1.23 13.71 -1.35
C LEU A 135 0.11 14.60 -1.91
N ALA A 136 0.42 15.83 -2.31
CA ALA A 136 -0.56 16.76 -2.85
C ALA A 136 -1.01 16.33 -4.25
N VAL A 137 -0.06 15.95 -5.11
CA VAL A 137 -0.34 15.38 -6.43
C VAL A 137 -1.11 14.06 -6.29
N ASN A 138 -0.70 13.18 -5.38
CA ASN A 138 -1.37 11.91 -5.13
C ASN A 138 -2.84 12.07 -4.69
N LYS A 139 -3.11 13.01 -3.77
CA LYS A 139 -4.48 13.31 -3.32
C LYS A 139 -5.33 13.88 -4.46
N GLN A 140 -4.78 14.83 -5.22
CA GLN A 140 -5.49 15.42 -6.35
C GLN A 140 -5.78 14.36 -7.41
N LEU A 141 -4.79 13.53 -7.76
CA LEU A 141 -4.93 12.43 -8.71
C LEU A 141 -6.05 11.45 -8.30
N MET A 142 -6.14 11.09 -7.03
CA MET A 142 -7.25 10.25 -6.55
C MET A 142 -8.60 10.91 -6.81
N SER A 143 -8.74 12.22 -6.58
CA SER A 143 -9.98 12.95 -6.88
C SER A 143 -10.29 12.93 -8.38
N GLU A 144 -9.29 13.17 -9.24
CA GLU A 144 -9.44 13.15 -10.70
C GLU A 144 -9.84 11.77 -11.24
N VAL A 145 -9.27 10.68 -10.71
CA VAL A 145 -9.52 9.32 -11.21
C VAL A 145 -10.81 8.73 -10.66
N SER A 146 -11.13 8.98 -9.39
CA SER A 146 -12.32 8.42 -8.74
C SER A 146 -13.57 9.26 -8.93
N GLY A 147 -13.43 10.57 -9.19
CA GLY A 147 -14.54 11.53 -9.16
C GLY A 147 -15.02 11.89 -7.75
N LEU A 148 -14.35 11.41 -6.70
CA LEU A 148 -14.68 11.74 -5.30
C LEU A 148 -14.10 13.11 -4.93
N ALA A 149 -14.91 13.93 -4.24
CA ALA A 149 -14.48 15.21 -3.71
C ALA A 149 -13.70 15.04 -2.39
N LEU A 150 -12.37 14.86 -2.47
CA LEU A 150 -11.51 14.69 -1.28
C LEU A 150 -11.06 16.02 -0.63
N GLY A 151 -11.51 17.15 -1.18
CA GLY A 151 -11.04 18.49 -0.81
C GLY A 151 -9.59 18.77 -1.23
N PRO A 152 -9.14 20.02 -1.13
CA PRO A 152 -7.79 20.39 -1.55
C PRO A 152 -6.72 19.72 -0.67
N PRO A 153 -5.52 19.44 -1.22
CA PRO A 153 -4.36 19.09 -0.40
C PRO A 153 -3.91 20.28 0.45
N LEU A 154 -3.28 19.99 1.61
CA LEU A 154 -2.76 21.03 2.51
C LEU A 154 -1.69 21.89 1.83
N LEU A 155 -0.81 21.24 1.06
CA LEU A 155 0.14 21.92 0.18
C LEU A 155 -0.48 22.07 -1.22
N PRO A 156 -0.28 23.19 -1.92
CA PRO A 156 -0.88 23.41 -3.23
C PRO A 156 -0.34 22.41 -4.26
N CYS A 157 -1.26 21.77 -4.99
CA CYS A 157 -0.94 20.95 -6.15
C CYS A 157 -1.24 21.73 -7.42
N PRO A 158 -0.28 21.89 -8.35
CA PRO A 158 -0.58 22.36 -9.70
C PRO A 158 -1.52 21.37 -10.39
N GLN A 159 -2.78 21.77 -10.59
CA GLN A 159 -3.83 20.93 -11.20
C GLN A 159 -3.43 20.23 -12.52
N PRO A 160 -2.62 20.85 -13.42
CA PRO A 160 -2.21 20.19 -14.66
C PRO A 160 -1.43 18.87 -14.47
N LYS A 161 -0.69 18.73 -13.36
CA LYS A 161 0.11 17.52 -13.10
C LYS A 161 -0.77 16.31 -12.82
N ALA A 162 -1.75 16.45 -11.93
CA ALA A 162 -2.65 15.36 -11.58
C ALA A 162 -3.50 14.93 -12.79
N LEU A 163 -3.97 15.89 -13.59
CA LEU A 163 -4.72 15.63 -14.81
C LEU A 163 -3.89 14.85 -15.86
N SER A 164 -2.63 15.23 -16.09
CA SER A 164 -1.79 14.52 -17.06
C SER A 164 -1.48 13.09 -16.62
N ILE A 165 -1.28 12.87 -15.30
CA ILE A 165 -1.10 11.53 -14.74
C ILE A 165 -2.38 10.70 -14.87
N ALA A 166 -3.55 11.28 -14.60
CA ALA A 166 -4.85 10.61 -14.77
C ALA A 166 -5.07 10.18 -16.23
N GLN A 167 -4.73 11.04 -17.19
CA GLN A 167 -4.77 10.70 -18.62
C GLN A 167 -3.83 9.55 -18.97
N ARG A 168 -2.59 9.56 -18.45
CA ARG A 168 -1.62 8.47 -18.66
C ARG A 168 -2.13 7.14 -18.11
N LEU A 169 -2.73 7.16 -16.91
CA LEU A 169 -3.36 5.99 -16.30
C LEU A 169 -4.46 5.42 -17.20
N GLN A 170 -5.35 6.27 -17.72
CA GLN A 170 -6.43 5.87 -18.62
C GLN A 170 -5.91 5.26 -19.92
N GLN A 171 -4.84 5.82 -20.51
CA GLN A 171 -4.23 5.28 -21.73
C GLN A 171 -3.68 3.86 -21.54
N ILE A 172 -3.12 3.56 -20.37
CA ILE A 172 -2.43 2.28 -20.10
C ILE A 172 -3.41 1.21 -19.63
N LEU A 173 -4.33 1.57 -18.74
CA LEU A 173 -5.25 0.63 -18.12
C LEU A 173 -6.57 0.48 -18.89
N GLY A 174 -6.89 1.42 -19.78
CA GLY A 174 -8.02 1.37 -20.71
C GLY A 174 -9.41 1.51 -20.09
N ASP A 175 -9.52 1.47 -18.75
CA ASP A 175 -10.80 1.52 -18.03
C ASP A 175 -10.72 2.62 -16.96
N PRO A 176 -11.45 3.74 -17.12
CA PRO A 176 -11.58 4.68 -16.02
C PRO A 176 -12.41 3.99 -14.92
N LEU A 177 -11.92 4.02 -13.68
CA LEU A 177 -12.66 3.56 -12.50
C LEU A 177 -14.02 4.27 -12.32
N THR A 178 -14.33 5.26 -13.15
CA THR A 178 -15.51 6.14 -13.12
C THR A 178 -16.86 5.44 -13.35
N ARG A 179 -16.94 4.12 -13.57
CA ARG A 179 -18.25 3.43 -13.75
C ARG A 179 -18.38 2.04 -13.13
N ARG A 180 -17.57 1.68 -12.13
CA ARG A 180 -18.02 0.56 -11.27
C ARG A 180 -19.01 1.14 -10.28
N LYS A 181 -20.32 1.00 -10.57
CA LYS A 181 -21.32 0.93 -9.50
C LYS A 181 -20.74 -0.03 -8.47
N HIS A 182 -20.54 0.44 -7.23
CA HIS A 182 -20.20 -0.46 -6.14
C HIS A 182 -21.13 -1.67 -6.25
N PRO A 183 -20.61 -2.88 -6.50
CA PRO A 183 -21.41 -4.05 -6.21
C PRO A 183 -21.79 -3.91 -4.73
N SER A 184 -23.05 -4.18 -4.39
CA SER A 184 -23.42 -4.51 -3.01
C SER A 184 -22.32 -5.37 -2.40
N LEU A 185 -21.95 -5.08 -1.15
CA LEU A 185 -20.81 -5.60 -0.37
C LEU A 185 -20.72 -7.13 -0.21
N GLU A 186 -21.25 -7.92 -1.13
CA GLU A 186 -21.21 -9.37 -1.14
C GLU A 186 -20.38 -9.89 -2.30
N SER A 187 -19.36 -10.68 -1.94
CA SER A 187 -18.60 -11.63 -2.76
C SER A 187 -17.40 -11.12 -3.59
N ALA A 188 -16.26 -10.98 -2.91
CA ALA A 188 -15.00 -11.60 -3.34
C ALA A 188 -14.03 -11.61 -2.15
N ALA A 189 -14.18 -12.57 -1.24
CA ALA A 189 -13.19 -12.82 -0.21
C ALA A 189 -11.92 -13.36 -0.89
N LEU A 190 -10.95 -12.49 -1.16
CA LEU A 190 -9.57 -12.94 -1.32
C LEU A 190 -9.11 -13.50 0.04
N PRO A 191 -8.34 -14.60 0.08
CA PRO A 191 -7.81 -15.10 1.33
C PRO A 191 -7.01 -13.99 2.03
N LEU A 192 -7.22 -13.81 3.35
CA LEU A 192 -6.57 -12.80 4.19
C LEU A 192 -5.04 -12.78 4.03
N SER A 193 -4.44 -13.88 3.59
CA SER A 193 -3.01 -14.01 3.32
C SER A 193 -2.49 -13.16 2.16
N GLN A 194 -3.36 -12.57 1.33
CA GLN A 194 -2.96 -11.80 0.13
C GLN A 194 -3.80 -10.56 -0.17
N ALA A 195 -4.24 -9.85 0.86
CA ALA A 195 -4.91 -8.57 0.68
C ALA A 195 -3.89 -7.46 0.33
N VAL A 196 -4.16 -6.73 -0.76
CA VAL A 196 -3.88 -5.29 -0.71
C VAL A 196 -4.77 -4.78 0.41
N LEU A 197 -4.18 -4.36 1.54
CA LEU A 197 -4.98 -3.67 2.54
C LEU A 197 -5.36 -2.34 1.91
N TRP A 198 -6.57 -2.31 1.38
CA TRP A 198 -7.30 -1.09 1.14
C TRP A 198 -7.24 -0.31 2.45
N GLY A 199 -6.63 0.88 2.41
CA GLY A 199 -7.03 1.89 3.37
C GLY A 199 -8.51 2.09 3.13
N GLU A 200 -9.34 1.42 3.93
CA GLU A 200 -10.78 1.53 3.82
C GLU A 200 -11.11 3.01 3.72
N VAL A 201 -12.05 3.37 2.85
CA VAL A 201 -12.58 4.73 2.81
C VAL A 201 -13.08 5.17 4.20
N SER A 202 -13.37 4.20 5.09
CA SER A 202 -13.62 4.41 6.53
C SER A 202 -12.42 4.99 7.29
N LEU A 203 -11.19 4.55 7.02
CA LEU A 203 -9.94 5.06 7.61
C LEU A 203 -9.58 6.43 7.03
N CYS A 204 -9.91 6.69 5.76
CA CYS A 204 -9.74 8.02 5.18
C CYS A 204 -10.74 9.04 5.78
N GLN A 205 -11.96 8.60 6.11
CA GLN A 205 -12.91 9.41 6.89
C GLN A 205 -12.53 9.50 8.38
N ALA A 206 -11.99 8.45 8.99
CA ALA A 206 -11.54 8.46 10.38
C ALA A 206 -10.31 9.36 10.58
N CYS A 207 -9.35 9.37 9.65
CA CYS A 207 -8.23 10.32 9.69
C CYS A 207 -8.69 11.78 9.51
N CYS A 208 -9.77 12.04 8.76
CA CYS A 208 -10.39 13.37 8.70
C CYS A 208 -11.18 13.72 9.97
N ALA A 209 -11.78 12.74 10.66
CA ALA A 209 -12.54 12.97 11.88
C ALA A 209 -11.66 13.22 13.13
N VAL A 210 -10.42 12.70 13.15
CA VAL A 210 -9.50 12.88 14.28
C VAL A 210 -8.84 14.28 14.30
N TRP A 211 -9.00 15.09 13.25
CA TRP A 211 -8.49 16.47 13.19
C TRP A 211 -9.54 17.55 13.48
N HIS A 212 -10.71 17.17 14.01
CA HIS A 212 -11.79 18.09 14.38
C HIS A 212 -12.29 17.97 15.83
N HIS A 213 -11.49 17.39 16.74
CA HIS A 213 -11.72 17.49 18.18
C HIS A 213 -10.45 17.91 18.93
#